data_AF-A0A9K3II58-F1
#
_entry.id   AF-A0A9K3II58-F1
#
_cell.length_a   1.000
_cell.length_b   1.000
_cell.length_c   1.000
_cell.angle_alpha   90.00
_cell.angle_beta   90.00
_cell.angle_gamma   90.00
#
_symmetry.space_group_name_H-M   'P 1'
#
loop_
_entity.id
_entity.type
_entity.pdbx_description
1 polymer ?
#
loop_
_entity_poly.entity_id
_entity_poly.type
_entity_poly.pdbx_seq_one_letter_code
_entity_poly.pdbx_strand_id
1 'polypeptide(L)'
;MIERAWNRMRKFHFVAESVLNSEELDKTVVRLVVATQNDGYAQGYAKCSHHVINALKVDWDTSKSPTHGVDTGAALATVKTEFNSLQLPVMDLINVALQSEDHVRNLRKSSQMKKMKI
;
A
#
# COMPACT_ATOMS: atom_id res chain seq x y z
N MET A 1 -14.85 34.98 -7.55
CA MET A 1 -15.36 33.58 -7.44
C MET A 1 -14.30 32.53 -7.83
N ILE A 2 -13.55 32.78 -8.91
CA ILE A 2 -12.52 31.87 -9.47
C ILE A 2 -11.36 31.58 -8.49
N GLU A 3 -10.84 32.60 -7.81
CA GLU A 3 -9.67 32.47 -6.92
C GLU A 3 -9.92 31.54 -5.72
N ARG A 4 -11.13 31.55 -5.15
CA ARG A 4 -11.52 30.65 -4.07
C ARG A 4 -11.58 29.19 -4.54
N ALA A 5 -12.06 28.94 -5.77
CA ALA A 5 -12.12 27.60 -6.34
C ALA A 5 -10.70 27.07 -6.65
N TRP A 6 -9.86 27.91 -7.24
CA TRP A 6 -8.46 27.61 -7.53
C TRP A 6 -7.64 27.28 -6.28
N ASN A 7 -7.81 28.07 -5.21
CA ASN A 7 -7.13 27.81 -3.93
C ASN A 7 -7.63 26.53 -3.25
N ARG A 8 -8.92 26.18 -3.39
CA ARG A 8 -9.42 24.88 -2.90
C ARG A 8 -8.77 23.70 -3.63
N MET A 9 -8.71 23.73 -4.97
CA MET A 9 -8.07 22.66 -5.74
C MET A 9 -6.60 22.47 -5.39
N ARG A 10 -5.84 23.57 -5.20
CA ARG A 10 -4.43 23.48 -4.78
C ARG A 10 -4.25 22.84 -3.40
N LYS A 11 -5.15 23.10 -2.44
CA LYS A 11 -5.09 22.45 -1.13
C LYS A 11 -5.25 20.94 -1.25
N PHE A 12 -6.26 20.48 -1.99
CA PHE A 12 -6.47 19.05 -2.21
C PHE A 12 -5.27 18.40 -2.87
N HIS A 13 -4.67 19.07 -3.86
CA HIS A 13 -3.45 18.58 -4.51
C HIS A 13 -2.31 18.36 -3.51
N PHE A 14 -1.98 19.35 -2.67
CA PHE A 14 -0.87 19.22 -1.71
C PHE A 14 -1.16 18.19 -0.60
N VAL A 15 -2.41 18.10 -0.14
CA VAL A 15 -2.82 17.07 0.83
C VAL A 15 -2.65 15.67 0.24
N ALA A 16 -3.20 15.43 -0.96
CA ALA A 16 -3.10 14.14 -1.64
C ALA A 16 -1.63 13.79 -1.93
N GLU A 17 -0.84 14.74 -2.44
CA GLU A 17 0.58 14.55 -2.72
C GLU A 17 1.37 14.20 -1.44
N SER A 18 1.07 14.84 -0.32
CA SER A 18 1.73 14.56 0.96
C SER A 18 1.42 13.15 1.47
N VAL A 19 0.16 12.72 1.37
CA VAL A 19 -0.29 11.37 1.78
C VAL A 19 0.30 10.29 0.86
N LEU A 20 0.16 10.46 -0.45
CA LEU A 20 0.64 9.48 -1.44
C LEU A 20 2.16 9.34 -1.44
N ASN A 21 2.89 10.37 -1.02
CA ASN A 21 4.34 10.34 -0.89
C ASN A 21 4.83 9.97 0.53
N SER A 22 3.95 9.57 1.45
CA SER A 22 4.40 9.05 2.75
C SER A 22 5.29 7.81 2.56
N GLU A 23 6.39 7.75 3.31
CA GLU A 23 7.31 6.61 3.30
C GLU A 23 6.66 5.37 3.94
N GLU A 24 5.86 5.59 4.97
CA GLU A 24 5.09 4.59 5.69
C GLU A 24 4.07 3.92 4.79
N LEU A 25 3.32 4.72 4.01
CA LEU A 25 2.36 4.21 3.03
C LEU A 25 3.06 3.40 1.94
N ASP A 26 4.12 3.95 1.36
CA ASP A 26 4.92 3.33 0.30
C ASP A 26 5.47 1.94 0.72
N LYS A 27 6.13 1.87 1.88
CA LYS A 27 6.64 0.61 2.44
C LYS A 27 5.54 -0.41 2.70
N THR A 28 4.41 0.03 3.25
CA THR A 28 3.31 -0.87 3.60
C THR A 28 2.60 -1.40 2.34
N VAL A 29 2.43 -0.57 1.31
CA VAL A 29 1.88 -0.98 0.02
C VAL A 29 2.81 -1.98 -0.67
N VAL A 30 4.13 -1.75 -0.68
CA VAL A 30 5.09 -2.72 -1.24
C VAL A 30 4.96 -4.07 -0.55
N ARG A 31 4.92 -4.11 0.79
CA ARG A 31 4.72 -5.35 1.56
C ARG A 31 3.40 -6.03 1.20
N LEU A 32 2.32 -5.27 1.09
CA LEU A 32 0.99 -5.79 0.75
C LEU A 32 0.95 -6.41 -0.65
N VAL A 33 1.57 -5.76 -1.64
CA VAL A 33 1.68 -6.27 -3.01
C VAL A 33 2.44 -7.59 -3.03
N VAL A 34 3.59 -7.66 -2.36
CA VAL A 34 4.40 -8.88 -2.29
C VAL A 34 3.63 -10.02 -1.60
N ALA A 35 2.97 -9.74 -0.47
CA ALA A 35 2.19 -10.74 0.24
C ALA A 35 1.01 -11.26 -0.61
N THR A 36 0.33 -10.37 -1.33
CA THR A 36 -0.77 -10.72 -2.24
C THR A 36 -0.28 -11.60 -3.39
N GLN A 37 0.87 -11.28 -3.98
CA GLN A 37 1.47 -12.07 -5.04
C GLN A 37 1.85 -13.47 -4.55
N ASN A 38 2.51 -13.58 -3.41
CA ASN A 38 2.90 -14.88 -2.82
C ASN A 38 1.68 -15.75 -2.53
N ASP A 39 0.62 -15.17 -1.99
CA ASP A 39 -0.62 -15.89 -1.73
C ASP A 39 -1.31 -16.33 -3.02
N GLY A 40 -1.37 -15.46 -4.03
CA GLY A 40 -1.87 -15.80 -5.36
C GLY A 40 -1.08 -16.94 -6.00
N TYR A 41 0.26 -16.95 -5.88
CA TYR A 41 1.10 -18.04 -6.37
C TYR A 41 0.81 -19.35 -5.63
N ALA A 42 0.70 -19.32 -4.30
CA ALA A 42 0.38 -20.52 -3.52
C ALA A 42 -0.97 -21.12 -3.92
N GLN A 43 -2.01 -20.29 -4.03
CA GLN A 43 -3.35 -20.72 -4.47
C GLN A 43 -3.33 -21.27 -5.90
N GLY A 44 -2.60 -20.61 -6.82
CA GLY A 44 -2.45 -21.05 -8.20
C GLY A 44 -1.78 -22.42 -8.29
N TYR A 45 -0.68 -22.63 -7.58
CA TYR A 45 0.02 -23.92 -7.52
C TYR A 45 -0.86 -25.02 -6.92
N ALA A 46 -1.60 -24.73 -5.85
CA ALA A 46 -2.52 -25.70 -5.25
C ALA A 46 -3.60 -26.14 -6.26
N LYS A 47 -4.17 -25.19 -7.01
CA LYS A 47 -5.17 -25.48 -8.05
C LYS A 47 -4.58 -26.30 -9.21
N CYS A 48 -3.40 -25.95 -9.70
CA CYS A 48 -2.72 -26.72 -10.74
C CYS A 48 -2.39 -28.14 -10.27
N SER A 49 -1.87 -28.29 -9.05
CA SER A 49 -1.58 -29.58 -8.44
C SER A 49 -2.84 -30.45 -8.37
N HIS A 50 -3.96 -29.88 -7.93
CA HIS A 50 -5.25 -30.57 -7.90
C HIS A 50 -5.69 -31.06 -9.30
N HIS A 51 -5.54 -30.24 -10.34
CA HIS A 51 -5.87 -30.66 -11.70
C HIS A 51 -4.97 -31.80 -12.21
N VAL A 52 -3.66 -31.75 -11.91
CA VAL A 52 -2.70 -32.80 -12.29
C VAL A 52 -3.06 -34.13 -11.64
N ILE A 53 -3.29 -34.13 -10.32
CA ILE A 53 -3.72 -35.33 -9.58
C ILE A 53 -5.00 -35.89 -10.19
N ASN A 54 -5.99 -35.03 -10.47
CA ASN A 54 -7.27 -35.47 -11.00
C ASN A 54 -7.18 -36.04 -12.41
N ALA A 55 -6.39 -35.43 -13.29
CA ALA A 55 -6.29 -35.81 -14.70
C ALA A 55 -5.39 -37.03 -14.90
N LEU A 56 -4.24 -37.07 -14.24
CA LEU A 56 -3.22 -38.10 -14.47
C LEU A 56 -3.29 -39.25 -13.46
N LYS A 57 -4.06 -39.10 -12.37
CA LYS A 57 -4.15 -40.09 -11.27
C LYS A 57 -2.78 -40.42 -10.65
N VAL A 58 -1.89 -39.43 -10.63
CA VAL A 58 -0.56 -39.52 -10.03
C VAL A 58 -0.55 -38.86 -8.66
N ASP A 59 0.40 -39.30 -7.82
CA ASP A 59 0.72 -38.58 -6.59
C ASP A 59 1.55 -37.33 -6.94
N TRP A 60 1.01 -36.17 -6.60
CA TRP A 60 1.60 -34.87 -6.87
C TRP A 60 1.20 -33.92 -5.75
N ASP A 61 2.15 -33.13 -5.26
CA ASP A 61 1.94 -32.20 -4.17
C ASP A 61 2.46 -30.79 -4.49
N THR A 62 2.44 -29.90 -3.50
CA THR A 62 2.96 -28.54 -3.64
C THR A 62 4.44 -28.42 -3.26
N SER A 63 5.18 -29.52 -3.06
CA SER A 63 6.59 -29.50 -2.59
C SER A 63 7.55 -28.75 -3.51
N LYS A 64 7.18 -28.62 -4.79
CA LYS A 64 7.93 -27.85 -5.80
C LYS A 64 7.52 -26.37 -5.86
N SER A 65 6.54 -25.95 -5.08
CA SER A 65 6.14 -24.54 -5.01
C SER A 65 7.19 -23.72 -4.26
N PRO A 66 7.56 -22.53 -4.75
CA PRO A 66 8.38 -21.57 -4.00
C PRO A 66 7.77 -21.15 -2.66
N THR A 67 6.45 -21.32 -2.50
CA THR A 67 5.70 -21.01 -1.28
C THR A 67 5.37 -22.26 -0.45
N HIS A 68 6.00 -23.40 -0.73
CA HIS A 68 5.74 -24.63 -0.01
C HIS A 68 6.08 -24.49 1.49
N GLY A 69 5.18 -24.96 2.34
CA GLY A 69 5.34 -24.90 3.81
C GLY A 69 5.16 -23.50 4.41
N VAL A 70 4.82 -22.49 3.62
CA VAL A 70 4.58 -21.12 4.09
C VAL A 70 3.08 -20.84 4.13
N ASP A 71 2.57 -20.34 5.25
CA ASP A 71 1.20 -19.84 5.34
C ASP A 71 1.09 -18.42 4.75
N THR A 72 1.00 -18.36 3.42
CA THR A 72 0.88 -17.10 2.67
C THR A 72 -0.42 -16.36 2.97
N GLY A 73 -1.49 -17.09 3.32
CA GLY A 73 -2.78 -16.52 3.67
C GLY A 73 -2.73 -15.76 5.00
N ALA A 74 -2.12 -16.35 6.02
CA ALA A 74 -1.89 -15.69 7.31
C ALA A 74 -0.93 -14.50 7.17
N ALA A 75 0.12 -14.63 6.35
CA ALA A 75 1.04 -13.53 6.06
C ALA A 75 0.32 -12.35 5.38
N LEU A 76 -0.53 -12.61 4.38
CA LEU A 76 -1.35 -11.60 3.72
C LEU A 76 -2.34 -10.96 4.69
N ALA A 77 -3.03 -11.74 5.52
CA ALA A 77 -3.97 -11.23 6.51
C ALA A 77 -3.30 -10.29 7.52
N THR A 78 -2.08 -10.64 7.96
CA THR A 78 -1.27 -9.82 8.88
C THR A 78 -0.93 -8.48 8.24
N VAL A 79 -0.34 -8.49 7.04
CA VAL A 79 0.06 -7.26 6.34
C VAL A 79 -1.16 -6.39 5.98
N LYS A 80 -2.28 -7.01 5.61
CA LYS A 80 -3.54 -6.29 5.36
C LYS A 80 -4.07 -5.62 6.62
N THR A 81 -3.96 -6.26 7.77
CA THR A 81 -4.34 -5.67 9.05
C THR A 81 -3.46 -4.46 9.36
N GLU A 82 -2.14 -4.59 9.21
CA GLU A 82 -1.20 -3.47 9.37
C GLU A 82 -1.55 -2.30 8.44
N PHE A 83 -1.79 -2.56 7.15
CA PHE A 83 -2.20 -1.54 6.18
C PHE A 83 -3.50 -0.82 6.57
N ASN A 84 -4.52 -1.57 7.00
CA ASN A 84 -5.80 -0.97 7.39
C ASN A 84 -5.71 -0.14 8.67
N SER A 85 -4.76 -0.47 9.56
CA SER A 85 -4.49 0.26 10.80
C SER A 85 -3.40 1.32 10.67
N LEU A 86 -2.87 1.55 9.47
CA LEU A 86 -1.70 2.40 9.26
C LEU A 86 -2.01 3.85 9.64
N GLN A 87 -1.25 4.37 10.59
CA GLN A 87 -1.24 5.80 10.89
C GLN A 87 -0.16 6.49 10.08
N LEU A 88 -0.54 7.61 9.45
CA LEU A 88 0.36 8.39 8.61
C LEU A 88 0.71 9.68 9.35
N PRO A 89 1.96 9.85 9.84
CA PRO A 89 2.37 11.05 10.57
C PRO A 89 2.15 12.35 9.78
N VAL A 90 2.14 12.25 8.45
CA VAL A 90 1.84 13.38 7.56
C VAL A 90 0.42 13.94 7.75
N MET A 91 -0.54 13.15 8.27
CA MET A 91 -1.89 13.61 8.57
C MET A 91 -1.90 14.65 9.70
N ASP A 92 -1.06 14.49 10.71
CA ASP A 92 -0.93 15.47 11.79
C ASP A 92 -0.31 16.77 11.28
N LEU A 93 0.70 16.67 10.40
CA LEU A 93 1.32 17.83 9.75
C LEU A 93 0.33 18.57 8.83
N ILE A 94 -0.52 17.85 8.11
CA ILE A 94 -1.59 18.42 7.30
C ILE A 94 -2.59 19.16 8.21
N ASN A 95 -3.01 18.55 9.31
CA ASN A 95 -3.94 19.18 10.27
C ASN A 95 -3.37 20.49 10.82
N VAL A 96 -2.11 20.50 11.22
CA VAL A 96 -1.42 21.72 11.68
C VAL A 96 -1.33 22.76 10.55
N ALA A 97 -0.97 22.34 9.33
CA ALA A 97 -0.85 23.25 8.20
C ALA A 97 -2.20 23.90 7.84
N LEU A 98 -3.30 23.17 7.94
CA LEU A 98 -4.65 23.67 7.66
C LEU A 98 -5.13 24.73 8.65
N GLN A 99 -4.61 24.74 9.88
CA GLN A 99 -4.95 25.74 10.90
C GLN A 99 -4.20 27.07 10.72
N SER A 100 -3.19 27.11 9.85
CA SER A 100 -2.39 28.33 9.63
C SER A 100 -3.05 29.29 8.63
N GLU A 101 -2.87 30.60 8.85
CA GLU A 101 -3.35 31.64 7.91
C GLU A 101 -2.75 31.43 6.51
N ASP A 102 -1.50 30.96 6.45
CA ASP A 102 -0.72 30.72 5.22
C ASP A 102 -0.67 29.23 4.81
N HIS A 103 -1.77 28.52 5.03
CA HIS A 103 -1.94 27.07 4.83
C HIS A 103 -1.47 26.55 3.46
N VAL A 104 -1.65 27.29 2.36
CA VAL A 104 -1.18 26.85 1.03
C VAL A 104 0.34 26.70 1.00
N ARG A 105 1.06 27.61 1.66
CA ARG A 105 2.52 27.58 1.75
C ARG A 105 2.99 26.43 2.63
N ASN A 106 2.29 26.18 3.74
CA ASN A 106 2.65 25.12 4.68
C ASN A 106 2.33 23.72 4.14
N LEU A 107 1.21 23.54 3.44
CA LEU A 107 0.88 22.29 2.73
C LEU A 107 1.85 21.99 1.59
N ARG A 108 2.33 23.01 0.88
CA ARG A 108 3.40 22.82 -0.11
C ARG A 108 4.69 22.33 0.53
N LYS A 109 5.05 22.83 1.71
CA LYS A 109 6.25 22.35 2.42
C LYS A 109 6.10 20.89 2.85
N SER A 110 4.94 20.50 3.38
CA SER A 110 4.68 19.11 3.76
C SER A 110 4.73 18.17 2.55
N SER A 111 4.24 18.60 1.39
CA SER A 111 4.27 17.77 0.17
C SER A 111 5.66 17.63 -0.44
N GLN A 112 6.59 18.55 -0.14
CA GLN A 112 7.95 18.56 -0.67
C GLN A 112 8.97 17.77 0.17
N MET A 113 8.60 17.24 1.34
CA MET A 113 9.56 16.55 2.23
C MET A 113 10.18 15.27 1.64
N LYS A 114 9.53 14.57 0.69
CA LYS A 114 10.15 13.47 -0.07
C LYS A 114 11.02 13.95 -1.24
N LYS A 115 10.70 15.11 -1.85
CA LYS A 115 11.44 15.64 -3.02
C LYS A 115 12.86 16.10 -2.70
N MET A 116 13.19 16.30 -1.42
CA MET A 116 14.48 16.82 -0.97
C MET A 116 15.45 15.75 -0.44
N LYS A 117 15.07 14.46 -0.50
CA LYS A 117 15.91 13.30 -0.14
C LYS A 117 16.56 12.62 -1.37
N ILE A 118 16.76 13.35 -2.47
CA ILE A 118 17.54 12.90 -3.64
C ILE A 118 18.84 13.69 -3.68
#